data_AF-J9FYI8-F1
#
_entry.id   AF-J9FYI8-F1
#
_cell.length_a   1.000
_cell.length_b   1.000
_cell.length_c   1.000
_cell.angle_alpha   90.00
_cell.angle_beta   90.00
_cell.angle_gamma   90.00
#
_symmetry.space_group_name_H-M   'P 1'
#
loop_
_entity.id
_entity.type
_entity.pdbx_description
1 polymer ?
#
loop_
_entity_poly.entity_id
_entity_poly.type
_entity_poly.pdbx_seq_one_letter_code
_entity_poly.pdbx_strand_id
1 'polypeptide(L)'
;CPSKGGSSQSDLTIADFWGIEQVKPAFDDDRGTSLIIVHSQHGEEVIKALDMKAEEVSHEAALAINSAYQKSVTPHPQRAAFFARLDSDESLCALIAEMLKLPFKMRVRRKLWKLKAVVKKVLNNEIGGG
;
A
#
# COMPACT_ATOMS: atom_id res chain seq x y z
N CYS A 1 1.49 -18.56 -1.23
CA CYS A 1 0.05 -18.26 -1.19
C CYS A 1 -0.51 -18.62 -2.55
N PRO A 2 -1.46 -19.56 -2.63
CA PRO A 2 -2.08 -19.99 -3.90
C PRO A 2 -2.87 -18.89 -4.61
N SER A 3 -3.35 -17.87 -3.91
CA SER A 3 -4.11 -16.76 -4.54
C SER A 3 -3.25 -15.78 -5.33
N LYS A 4 -1.93 -15.96 -5.35
CA LYS A 4 -1.04 -15.06 -6.09
C LYS A 4 -1.01 -15.39 -7.57
N GLY A 5 -1.01 -14.35 -8.40
CA GLY A 5 -0.88 -14.47 -9.84
C GLY A 5 -1.96 -15.34 -10.47
N GLY A 6 -3.14 -15.43 -9.87
CA GLY A 6 -4.26 -16.24 -10.38
C GLY A 6 -4.06 -17.76 -10.22
N SER A 7 -3.08 -18.21 -9.43
CA SER A 7 -2.77 -19.64 -9.30
C SER A 7 -3.74 -20.45 -8.41
N SER A 8 -4.81 -19.82 -7.91
CA SER A 8 -5.83 -20.47 -7.06
C SER A 8 -6.84 -21.29 -7.84
N GLN A 9 -6.85 -21.20 -9.19
CA GLN A 9 -7.86 -21.83 -10.07
C GLN A 9 -9.30 -21.33 -9.82
N SER A 10 -9.44 -20.18 -9.19
CA SER A 10 -10.71 -19.50 -8.99
C SER A 10 -11.13 -18.79 -10.27
N ASP A 11 -12.43 -18.74 -10.57
CA ASP A 11 -12.96 -17.98 -11.70
C ASP A 11 -12.81 -16.46 -11.53
N LEU A 12 -12.87 -15.99 -10.28
CA LEU A 12 -12.76 -14.59 -9.90
C LEU A 12 -11.76 -14.39 -8.77
N THR A 13 -11.04 -13.26 -8.79
CA THR A 13 -10.29 -12.74 -7.64
C THR A 13 -10.78 -11.33 -7.33
N ILE A 14 -11.11 -11.09 -6.07
CA ILE A 14 -11.61 -9.80 -5.59
C ILE A 14 -10.57 -9.21 -4.63
N ALA A 15 -10.30 -7.91 -4.77
CA ALA A 15 -9.40 -7.16 -3.91
C ALA A 15 -9.90 -5.72 -3.71
N ASP A 16 -9.35 -5.01 -2.72
CA ASP A 16 -9.52 -3.56 -2.63
C ASP A 16 -8.76 -2.89 -3.79
N PHE A 17 -9.38 -1.93 -4.49
CA PHE A 17 -8.71 -1.22 -5.57
C PHE A 17 -7.87 -0.05 -5.03
N TRP A 18 -6.75 -0.39 -4.38
CA TRP A 18 -5.79 0.59 -3.86
C TRP A 18 -5.34 1.55 -4.97
N GLY A 19 -5.48 2.87 -4.80
CA GLY A 19 -4.99 3.84 -5.78
C GLY A 19 -5.94 4.13 -6.95
N ILE A 20 -7.23 3.74 -6.84
CA ILE A 20 -8.23 3.98 -7.88
C ILE A 20 -8.38 5.48 -8.22
N GLU A 21 -8.18 6.36 -7.26
CA GLU A 21 -8.21 7.81 -7.44
C GLU A 21 -7.17 8.31 -8.45
N GLN A 22 -6.10 7.53 -8.68
CA GLN A 22 -5.06 7.83 -9.67
C GLN A 22 -5.33 7.19 -11.03
N VAL A 23 -6.07 6.07 -11.07
CA VAL A 23 -6.30 5.28 -12.29
C VAL A 23 -7.64 5.63 -12.96
N LYS A 24 -8.71 5.78 -12.18
CA LYS A 24 -10.06 6.18 -12.62
C LYS A 24 -10.69 7.16 -11.63
N PRO A 25 -10.20 8.41 -11.55
CA PRO A 25 -10.73 9.41 -10.61
C PRO A 25 -12.22 9.70 -10.78
N ALA A 26 -12.77 9.58 -12.00
CA ALA A 26 -14.20 9.79 -12.25
C ALA A 26 -15.09 8.65 -11.70
N PHE A 27 -14.51 7.48 -11.44
CA PHE A 27 -15.23 6.34 -10.93
C PHE A 27 -15.26 6.30 -9.40
N ASP A 28 -14.21 6.82 -8.77
CA ASP A 28 -14.05 6.89 -7.31
C ASP A 28 -15.05 7.86 -6.69
N ASP A 29 -15.86 7.36 -5.76
CA ASP A 29 -16.91 8.08 -5.05
C ASP A 29 -16.65 8.21 -3.55
N ASP A 30 -15.41 7.94 -3.11
CA ASP A 30 -14.97 7.92 -1.71
C ASP A 30 -15.70 6.89 -0.83
N ARG A 31 -16.41 5.90 -1.41
CA ARG A 31 -17.10 4.84 -0.66
C ARG A 31 -16.44 3.47 -0.76
N GLY A 32 -15.31 3.42 -1.46
CA GLY A 32 -14.54 2.20 -1.69
C GLY A 32 -14.91 1.54 -3.02
N THR A 33 -13.88 1.18 -3.77
CA THR A 33 -13.99 0.46 -5.04
C THR A 33 -13.25 -0.88 -4.94
N SER A 34 -13.90 -1.96 -5.35
CA SER A 34 -13.26 -3.27 -5.47
C SER A 34 -12.65 -3.46 -6.85
N LEU A 35 -11.51 -4.14 -6.89
CA LEU A 35 -10.90 -4.68 -8.10
C LEU A 35 -11.36 -6.12 -8.27
N ILE A 36 -11.87 -6.45 -9.46
CA ILE A 36 -12.22 -7.82 -9.84
C ILE A 36 -11.32 -8.25 -10.99
N ILE A 37 -10.64 -9.38 -10.82
CA ILE A 37 -9.86 -10.03 -11.87
C ILE A 37 -10.61 -11.30 -12.27
N VAL A 38 -10.96 -11.39 -13.56
CA VAL A 38 -11.68 -12.53 -14.15
C VAL A 38 -10.67 -13.48 -14.79
N HIS A 39 -10.71 -14.76 -14.43
CA HIS A 39 -9.76 -15.78 -14.88
C HIS A 39 -10.35 -16.79 -15.86
N SER A 40 -11.68 -16.91 -15.91
CA SER A 40 -12.37 -17.90 -16.71
C SER A 40 -13.58 -17.32 -17.42
N GLN A 41 -14.03 -18.01 -18.46
CA GLN A 41 -15.27 -17.68 -19.17
C GLN A 41 -16.49 -17.74 -18.23
N HIS A 42 -16.53 -18.70 -17.30
CA HIS A 42 -17.59 -18.77 -16.31
C HIS A 42 -17.63 -17.53 -15.41
N GLY A 43 -16.46 -17.06 -14.95
CA GLY A 43 -16.36 -15.83 -14.17
C GLY A 43 -16.84 -14.59 -14.96
N GLU A 44 -16.53 -14.53 -16.25
CA GLU A 44 -16.97 -13.46 -17.13
C GLU A 44 -18.50 -13.43 -17.29
N GLU A 45 -19.12 -14.61 -17.47
CA GLU A 45 -20.57 -14.76 -17.52
C GLU A 45 -21.23 -14.30 -16.21
N VAL A 46 -20.65 -14.66 -15.07
CA VAL A 46 -21.14 -14.23 -13.75
C VAL A 46 -21.08 -12.70 -13.60
N ILE A 47 -19.96 -12.06 -13.96
CA ILE A 47 -19.83 -10.61 -13.84
C ILE A 47 -20.81 -9.88 -14.77
N LYS A 48 -20.98 -10.36 -16.02
CA LYS A 48 -21.94 -9.77 -16.97
C LYS A 48 -23.40 -9.92 -16.55
N ALA A 49 -23.73 -10.92 -15.74
CA ALA A 49 -25.09 -11.15 -15.26
C ALA A 49 -25.47 -10.29 -14.05
N LEU A 50 -24.49 -9.68 -13.38
CA LEU A 50 -24.72 -8.86 -12.18
C LEU A 50 -25.03 -7.41 -12.56
N ASP A 51 -26.07 -6.85 -11.95
CA ASP A 51 -26.36 -5.41 -12.03
C ASP A 51 -25.42 -4.65 -11.09
N MET A 52 -24.29 -4.20 -11.63
CA MET A 52 -23.29 -3.43 -10.89
C MET A 52 -22.72 -2.29 -11.72
N LYS A 53 -22.36 -1.20 -11.03
CA LYS A 53 -21.52 -0.15 -11.60
C LYS A 53 -20.09 -0.71 -11.69
N ALA A 54 -19.60 -0.95 -12.89
CA ALA A 54 -18.25 -1.44 -13.13
C ALA A 54 -17.59 -0.66 -14.26
N GLU A 55 -16.28 -0.51 -14.17
CA GLU A 55 -15.46 0.01 -15.27
C GLU A 55 -14.26 -0.91 -15.53
N GLU A 56 -14.00 -1.17 -16.80
CA GLU A 56 -12.82 -1.90 -17.22
C GLU A 56 -11.56 -1.04 -17.05
N VAL A 57 -10.50 -1.69 -16.58
CA VAL A 57 -9.17 -1.13 -16.41
C VAL A 57 -8.14 -2.09 -17.00
N SER A 58 -7.02 -1.57 -17.49
CA SER A 58 -5.95 -2.46 -17.95
C SER A 58 -5.38 -3.26 -16.78
N HIS A 59 -5.08 -4.53 -17.04
CA HIS A 59 -4.47 -5.41 -16.05
C HIS A 59 -3.18 -4.83 -15.48
N GLU A 60 -2.36 -4.20 -16.33
CA GLU A 60 -1.11 -3.54 -15.92
C GLU A 60 -1.34 -2.39 -14.94
N ALA A 61 -2.33 -1.52 -15.20
CA ALA A 61 -2.65 -0.41 -14.31
C ALA A 61 -3.19 -0.91 -12.96
N ALA A 62 -4.06 -1.92 -12.99
CA ALA A 62 -4.61 -2.53 -11.77
C ALA A 62 -3.53 -3.17 -10.90
N LEU A 63 -2.58 -3.89 -11.50
CA LEU A 63 -1.53 -4.60 -10.79
C LEU A 63 -0.37 -3.71 -10.33
N ALA A 64 -0.12 -2.59 -11.02
CA ALA A 64 0.91 -1.62 -10.60
C ALA A 64 0.66 -1.13 -9.16
N ILE A 65 -0.61 -0.91 -8.83
CA ILE A 65 -1.06 -0.45 -7.51
C ILE A 65 -1.45 -1.61 -6.57
N ASN A 66 -1.75 -2.80 -7.12
CA ASN A 66 -2.04 -4.04 -6.36
C ASN A 66 -0.92 -5.09 -6.45
N SER A 67 0.33 -4.67 -6.22
CA SER A 67 1.50 -5.56 -6.39
C SER A 67 1.50 -6.83 -5.52
N ALA A 68 0.71 -6.83 -4.43
CA ALA A 68 0.51 -7.99 -3.56
C ALA A 68 -0.07 -9.21 -4.32
N TYR A 69 -0.81 -8.96 -5.40
CA TYR A 69 -1.33 -10.00 -6.29
C TYR A 69 -0.19 -10.85 -6.86
N GLN A 70 0.95 -10.27 -7.21
CA GLN A 70 2.07 -11.00 -7.81
C GLN A 70 3.12 -11.41 -6.78
N LYS A 71 3.47 -10.52 -5.83
CA LYS A 71 4.61 -10.73 -4.94
C LYS A 71 4.27 -10.42 -3.49
N SER A 72 4.93 -11.13 -2.57
CA SER A 72 4.87 -10.74 -1.17
C SER A 72 5.66 -9.46 -0.96
N VAL A 73 5.16 -8.61 -0.06
CA VAL A 73 5.96 -7.51 0.50
C VAL A 73 7.18 -8.09 1.22
N THR A 74 8.33 -7.43 1.06
CA THR A 74 9.54 -7.78 1.79
C THR A 74 9.31 -7.60 3.29
N PRO A 75 9.51 -8.64 4.11
CA PRO A 75 9.35 -8.52 5.55
C PRO A 75 10.29 -7.48 6.15
N HIS A 76 9.83 -6.78 7.20
CA HIS A 76 10.71 -5.91 7.98
C HIS A 76 11.85 -6.74 8.60
N PRO A 77 13.11 -6.23 8.67
CA PRO A 77 14.24 -6.99 9.20
C PRO A 77 14.03 -7.49 10.64
N GLN A 78 13.29 -6.75 11.45
CA GLN A 78 12.99 -7.13 12.84
C GLN A 78 11.74 -8.02 12.99
N ARG A 79 11.09 -8.43 11.89
CA ARG A 79 9.86 -9.23 11.93
C ARG A 79 10.06 -10.52 12.73
N ALA A 80 11.12 -11.28 12.45
CA ALA A 80 11.36 -12.55 13.14
C ALA A 80 11.55 -12.37 14.66
N ALA A 81 12.35 -11.38 15.05
CA ALA A 81 12.56 -11.04 16.45
C ALA A 81 11.28 -10.53 17.14
N PHE A 82 10.42 -9.80 16.43
CA PHE A 82 9.13 -9.35 16.94
C PHE A 82 8.22 -10.53 17.25
N PHE A 83 8.03 -11.44 16.29
CA PHE A 83 7.16 -12.60 16.48
C PHE A 83 7.70 -13.56 17.53
N ALA A 84 9.02 -13.64 17.74
CA ALA A 84 9.61 -14.44 18.82
C ALA A 84 9.33 -13.88 20.23
N ARG A 85 9.09 -12.57 20.36
CA ARG A 85 8.76 -11.89 21.63
C ARG A 85 7.27 -11.64 21.81
N LEU A 86 6.45 -11.89 20.77
CA LEU A 86 5.04 -11.55 20.76
C LEU A 86 4.23 -12.31 21.83
N ASP A 87 4.60 -13.57 22.11
CA ASP A 87 3.93 -14.43 23.10
C ASP A 87 4.51 -14.30 24.52
N SER A 88 5.31 -13.25 24.79
CA SER A 88 5.83 -12.96 26.12
C SER A 88 4.89 -12.07 26.93
N ASP A 89 5.15 -11.92 28.24
CA ASP A 89 4.43 -10.97 29.11
C ASP A 89 4.76 -9.49 28.83
N GLU A 90 5.58 -9.19 27.81
CA GLU A 90 5.90 -7.83 27.42
C GLU A 90 4.67 -7.09 26.85
N SER A 91 4.60 -5.77 27.10
CA SER A 91 3.57 -4.94 26.48
C SER A 91 3.75 -4.88 24.95
N LEU A 92 2.71 -5.28 24.20
CA LEU A 92 2.67 -5.17 22.74
C LEU A 92 3.03 -3.75 22.25
N CYS A 93 2.49 -2.71 22.89
CA CYS A 93 2.77 -1.32 22.50
C CYS A 93 4.26 -0.97 22.70
N ALA A 94 4.87 -1.43 23.79
CA ALA A 94 6.29 -1.21 24.06
C ALA A 94 7.17 -1.95 23.02
N LEU A 95 6.83 -3.20 22.72
CA LEU A 95 7.51 -4.02 21.72
C LEU A 95 7.46 -3.37 20.32
N ILE A 96 6.28 -2.89 19.90
CA ILE A 96 6.12 -2.15 18.64
C ILE A 96 6.99 -0.89 18.63
N ALA A 97 6.94 -0.09 19.70
CA ALA A 97 7.69 1.16 19.80
C ALA A 97 9.21 0.95 19.74
N GLU A 98 9.71 -0.13 20.35
CA GLU A 98 11.10 -0.54 20.30
C GLU A 98 11.52 -1.01 18.90
N MET A 99 10.75 -1.93 18.30
CA MET A 99 11.13 -2.63 17.07
C MET A 99 10.84 -1.87 15.78
N LEU A 100 10.08 -0.78 15.85
CA LEU A 100 9.91 0.15 14.73
C LEU A 100 10.77 1.42 14.89
N LYS A 101 11.64 1.46 15.90
CA LYS A 101 12.49 2.62 16.16
C LYS A 101 13.50 2.81 15.04
N LEU A 102 13.42 3.96 14.39
CA LEU A 102 14.33 4.29 13.29
C LEU A 102 15.80 4.25 13.75
N PRO A 103 16.72 3.74 12.92
CA PRO A 103 18.15 3.75 13.20
C PRO A 103 18.64 5.16 13.54
N PHE A 104 19.59 5.25 14.48
CA PHE A 104 20.12 6.52 14.94
C PHE A 104 20.59 7.42 13.79
N LYS A 105 21.29 6.85 12.79
CA LYS A 105 21.74 7.54 11.58
C LYS A 105 20.59 8.22 10.83
N MET A 106 19.45 7.54 10.68
CA MET A 106 18.27 8.12 10.03
C MET A 106 17.64 9.23 10.87
N ARG A 107 17.63 9.09 12.20
CA ARG A 107 17.12 10.14 13.10
C ARG A 107 17.97 11.40 13.02
N VAL A 108 19.30 11.27 13.00
CA VAL A 108 20.23 12.39 12.80
C VAL A 108 20.04 13.02 11.42
N ARG A 109 20.01 12.22 10.35
CA ARG A 109 19.76 12.73 8.99
C ARG A 109 18.45 13.50 8.88
N ARG A 110 17.36 13.00 9.48
CA ARG A 110 16.07 13.70 9.52
C ARG A 110 16.17 15.04 10.25
N LYS A 111 16.87 15.11 11.38
CA LYS A 111 17.10 16.38 12.09
C LYS A 111 17.87 17.38 11.23
N LEU A 112 18.96 16.95 10.59
CA LEU A 112 19.74 17.80 9.69
C LEU A 112 18.93 18.29 8.49
N TRP A 113 18.10 17.41 7.90
CA TRP A 113 17.22 17.80 6.80
C TRP A 113 16.19 18.86 7.21
N LYS A 114 15.57 18.70 8.39
CA LYS A 114 14.66 19.70 8.95
C LYS A 114 15.37 21.04 9.19
N LEU A 115 16.57 21.02 9.78
CA LEU A 115 17.38 22.24 9.98
C LEU A 115 17.68 22.93 8.64
N LYS A 116 18.13 22.17 7.64
CA LYS A 116 18.39 22.70 6.30
C LYS A 116 17.15 23.31 5.67
N ALA A 117 15.98 22.68 5.82
CA ALA A 117 14.71 23.21 5.30
C ALA A 117 14.32 24.53 5.99
N VAL A 118 14.51 24.63 7.31
CA VAL A 118 14.29 25.88 8.06
C VAL A 118 15.23 26.98 7.60
N VAL A 119 16.54 26.69 7.51
CA VAL A 119 17.55 27.67 7.04
C VAL A 119 17.22 28.15 5.62
N LYS A 120 16.87 27.24 4.71
CA LYS A 120 16.46 27.60 3.34
C LYS A 120 15.23 28.51 3.34
N LYS A 121 14.26 28.27 4.22
CA LYS A 121 13.05 29.10 4.36
C LYS A 121 13.39 30.52 4.85
N VAL A 122 14.29 30.64 5.83
CA VAL A 122 14.75 31.95 6.35
C VAL A 122 15.50 32.73 5.27
N LEU A 123 16.47 32.10 4.61
CA LEU A 123 17.24 32.74 3.53
C LEU A 123 16.36 33.20 2.36
N ASN A 124 15.38 32.38 1.95
CA ASN A 124 14.45 32.77 0.88
C ASN A 124 13.51 33.91 1.30
N ASN A 125 13.14 34.02 2.58
CA ASN A 125 12.35 35.13 3.09
C ASN A 125 13.15 36.44 3.15
N GLU A 126 14.47 36.38 3.38
CA GLU A 126 15.35 37.55 3.39
C GLU A 126 15.64 38.08 1.97
N ILE A 127 15.68 37.22 0.95
CA ILE A 127 16.00 37.59 -0.44
C ILE A 127 14.77 38.09 -1.21
N GLY A 128 13.55 37.72 -0.82
CA GLY A 128 12.30 38.10 -1.48
C GLY A 128 11.61 39.35 -0.92
N GLY A 129 12.23 40.06 0.04
CA GLY A 129 11.65 41.20 0.76
C GLY A 129 12.31 42.55 0.49
N GLY A 130 13.07 42.70 -0.59
CA GLY A 130 13.73 43.95 -1.02
C GLY A 130 13.07 44.58 -2.23
#